data_AF-A0A5C3NTH3-F1
#
_entry.id   AF-A0A5C3NTH3-F1
#
_cell.length_a   1.000
_cell.length_b   1.000
_cell.length_c   1.000
_cell.angle_alpha   90.00
_cell.angle_beta   90.00
_cell.angle_gamma   90.00
#
_symmetry.space_group_name_H-M   'P 1'
#
loop_
_entity.id
_entity.type
_entity.pdbx_description
1 polymer ?
#
loop_
_entity_poly.entity_id
_entity_poly.type
_entity_poly.pdbx_seq_one_letter_code
_entity_poly.pdbx_strand_id
1 'polypeptide(L)'
;IFDHFASMAGKIDVAASDEIARYLASHTEPTNNPLQWWTDRRSNFPRLSRMALDYLSIPGTSVDVERVFSRGRRALSHIGSRLSAQTTCAILCVGTWSRLELIRPSDSLAVTSGPEVNNNDSDYEMEDGWDAIHAVLK
;
A
#
# COMPACT_ATOMS: atom_id res chain seq x y z
N ILE A 1 14.21 1.90 -12.17
CA ILE A 1 12.90 1.77 -11.44
C ILE A 1 11.75 1.36 -12.36
N PHE A 2 11.86 1.54 -13.68
CA PHE A 2 10.88 1.07 -14.67
C PHE A 2 11.44 -0.02 -15.61
N ASP A 3 12.46 -0.75 -15.17
CA ASP A 3 13.20 -1.70 -16.02
C ASP A 3 12.47 -3.05 -16.21
N HIS A 4 11.35 -3.27 -15.51
CA HIS A 4 10.52 -4.47 -15.64
C HIS A 4 9.38 -4.37 -16.67
N PHE A 5 9.18 -3.23 -17.34
CA PHE A 5 8.12 -3.09 -18.35
C PHE A 5 8.28 -4.08 -19.52
N ALA A 6 9.52 -4.46 -19.85
CA ALA A 6 9.81 -5.45 -20.87
C ALA A 6 9.24 -6.85 -20.55
N SER A 7 9.11 -7.19 -19.26
CA SER A 7 8.48 -8.45 -18.81
C SER A 7 6.96 -8.44 -18.95
N MET A 8 6.34 -7.27 -19.07
CA MET A 8 4.89 -7.10 -19.25
C MET A 8 4.48 -7.11 -20.73
N ALA A 9 5.45 -7.08 -21.64
CA ALA A 9 5.26 -7.31 -23.07
C ALA A 9 5.07 -8.82 -23.41
N GLY A 10 4.57 -9.61 -22.45
CA GLY A 10 4.04 -10.93 -22.74
C GLY A 10 2.84 -10.78 -23.67
N LYS A 11 2.88 -11.48 -24.81
CA LYS A 11 1.84 -11.59 -25.86
C LYS A 11 0.55 -10.84 -25.52
N ILE A 12 0.25 -9.76 -26.25
CA ILE A 12 -1.09 -9.15 -26.23
C ILE A 12 -2.08 -10.25 -26.57
N ASP A 13 -2.67 -10.78 -25.53
CA ASP A 13 -3.55 -11.93 -25.59
C ASP A 13 -4.90 -11.41 -26.08
N VAL A 14 -5.43 -12.05 -27.11
CA VAL A 14 -6.59 -11.58 -27.88
C VAL A 14 -7.78 -11.30 -26.96
N ALA A 15 -7.91 -12.07 -25.87
CA ALA A 15 -8.92 -11.88 -24.84
C ALA A 15 -8.84 -10.53 -24.09
N ALA A 16 -7.63 -9.96 -23.88
CA ALA A 16 -7.49 -8.61 -23.32
C ALA A 16 -7.89 -7.53 -24.33
N SER A 17 -7.58 -7.76 -25.61
CA SER A 17 -8.06 -6.86 -26.68
C SER A 17 -9.58 -6.85 -26.75
N ASP A 18 -10.21 -8.02 -26.53
CA ASP A 18 -11.67 -8.16 -26.48
C ASP A 18 -12.30 -7.49 -25.25
N GLU A 19 -11.65 -7.53 -24.07
CA GLU A 19 -12.12 -6.82 -22.88
C GLU A 19 -12.11 -5.30 -23.07
N ILE A 20 -11.01 -4.76 -23.60
CA ILE A 20 -10.87 -3.31 -23.87
C ILE A 20 -11.90 -2.86 -24.91
N ALA A 21 -12.06 -3.61 -26.01
CA ALA A 21 -13.05 -3.28 -27.03
C ALA A 21 -14.47 -3.27 -26.46
N ARG A 22 -14.81 -4.25 -25.61
CA ARG A 22 -16.12 -4.34 -24.94
C ARG A 22 -16.35 -3.18 -23.97
N TYR A 23 -15.33 -2.77 -23.22
CA TYR A 23 -15.41 -1.60 -22.33
C TYR A 23 -15.61 -0.30 -23.11
N LEU A 24 -14.83 -0.08 -24.18
CA LEU A 24 -14.93 1.11 -25.02
C LEU A 24 -16.26 1.20 -25.79
N ALA A 25 -16.88 0.05 -26.11
CA ALA A 25 -18.20 -0.01 -26.72
C ALA A 25 -19.34 0.17 -25.70
N SER A 26 -19.07 0.07 -24.40
CA SER A 26 -20.07 0.24 -23.34
C SER A 26 -20.40 1.70 -23.10
N HIS A 27 -21.59 1.96 -22.56
CA HIS A 27 -22.02 3.31 -22.21
C HIS A 27 -21.20 3.86 -21.04
N THR A 28 -20.77 5.11 -21.15
CA THR A 28 -20.05 5.81 -20.06
C THR A 28 -21.01 6.14 -18.93
N GLU A 29 -20.82 5.51 -17.77
CA GLU A 29 -21.58 5.81 -16.55
C GLU A 29 -20.81 6.80 -15.67
N PRO A 30 -21.45 7.89 -15.18
CA PRO A 30 -20.83 8.75 -14.18
C PRO A 30 -20.72 7.98 -12.86
N THR A 31 -19.50 7.84 -12.33
CA THR A 31 -19.23 7.19 -11.05
C THR A 31 -18.50 8.13 -10.10
N ASN A 32 -19.00 8.21 -8.85
CA ASN A 32 -18.32 8.94 -7.78
C ASN A 32 -17.21 8.12 -7.12
N ASN A 33 -17.20 6.80 -7.31
CA ASN A 33 -16.19 5.91 -6.75
C ASN A 33 -15.71 4.92 -7.82
N PRO A 34 -14.68 5.29 -8.61
CA PRO A 34 -14.19 4.45 -9.69
C PRO A 34 -13.53 3.16 -9.17
N LEU A 35 -12.94 3.16 -7.97
CA LEU A 35 -12.36 1.95 -7.36
C LEU A 35 -13.42 0.91 -7.05
N GLN A 36 -14.55 1.33 -6.47
CA GLN A 36 -15.67 0.44 -6.22
C GLN A 36 -16.29 -0.07 -7.53
N TRP A 37 -16.48 0.81 -8.51
CA TRP A 37 -17.04 0.44 -9.81
C TRP A 37 -16.23 -0.67 -10.51
N TRP A 38 -14.90 -0.57 -10.50
CA TRP A 38 -14.01 -1.60 -11.06
C TRP A 38 -14.00 -2.88 -10.22
N THR A 39 -14.18 -2.77 -8.91
CA THR A 39 -14.26 -3.93 -8.01
C THR A 39 -15.52 -4.76 -8.30
N ASP A 40 -16.66 -4.10 -8.46
CA ASP A 40 -17.95 -4.76 -8.74
C ASP A 40 -17.97 -5.46 -10.11
N ARG A 41 -17.15 -4.97 -11.06
CA ARG A 41 -17.09 -5.49 -12.45
C ARG A 41 -15.87 -6.36 -12.73
N ARG A 42 -15.17 -6.84 -11.68
CA ARG A 42 -14.06 -7.79 -11.83
C ARG A 42 -14.45 -9.07 -12.57
N SER A 43 -15.69 -9.54 -12.42
CA SER A 43 -16.20 -10.72 -13.15
C SER A 43 -16.36 -10.46 -14.66
N ASN A 44 -16.74 -9.24 -15.05
CA ASN A 44 -16.97 -8.87 -16.44
C ASN A 44 -15.67 -8.48 -17.18
N PHE A 45 -14.70 -7.97 -16.43
CA PHE A 45 -13.43 -7.44 -16.92
C PHE A 45 -12.26 -7.93 -16.05
N PRO A 46 -11.98 -9.25 -15.99
CA PRO A 46 -11.03 -9.81 -15.03
C PRO A 46 -9.60 -9.29 -15.20
N ARG A 47 -9.18 -8.92 -16.41
CA ARG A 47 -7.83 -8.39 -16.66
C ARG A 47 -7.81 -6.88 -16.60
N LEU A 48 -8.78 -6.23 -17.26
CA LEU A 48 -8.85 -4.79 -17.32
C LEU A 48 -9.14 -4.15 -15.96
N SER A 49 -9.97 -4.79 -15.12
CA SER A 49 -10.21 -4.32 -13.74
C SER A 49 -8.96 -4.32 -12.88
N ARG A 50 -8.06 -5.31 -13.05
CA ARG A 50 -6.80 -5.34 -12.30
C ARG A 50 -5.92 -4.16 -12.66
N MET A 51 -5.70 -3.93 -13.96
CA MET A 51 -4.94 -2.77 -14.44
C MET A 51 -5.57 -1.45 -13.99
N ALA A 52 -6.89 -1.30 -14.12
CA ALA A 52 -7.57 -0.08 -13.73
C ALA A 52 -7.45 0.21 -12.22
N LEU A 53 -7.59 -0.81 -11.37
CA LEU A 53 -7.43 -0.68 -9.93
C LEU A 53 -5.97 -0.33 -9.55
N ASP A 54 -5.00 -0.93 -10.22
CA ASP A 54 -3.58 -0.62 -10.01
C ASP A 54 -3.28 0.85 -10.31
N TYR A 55 -3.85 1.43 -11.38
CA TYR A 55 -3.67 2.85 -11.71
C TYR A 55 -4.49 3.79 -10.81
N LEU A 56 -5.76 3.47 -10.55
CA LEU A 56 -6.67 4.34 -9.80
C LEU A 56 -6.37 4.40 -8.30
N SER A 57 -5.68 3.40 -7.77
CA SER A 57 -5.25 3.36 -6.36
C SER A 57 -4.03 4.25 -6.08
N ILE A 58 -3.34 4.72 -7.13
CA ILE A 58 -2.22 5.65 -6.99
C ILE A 58 -2.78 7.01 -6.58
N PRO A 59 -2.38 7.56 -5.42
CA PRO A 59 -2.85 8.88 -5.02
C PRO A 59 -2.41 9.93 -6.04
N GLY A 60 -3.36 10.70 -6.57
CA GLY A 60 -3.10 11.70 -7.61
C GLY A 60 -2.33 12.93 -7.14
N THR A 61 -1.96 13.03 -5.86
CA THR A 61 -1.23 14.17 -5.29
C THR A 61 -0.14 13.70 -4.32
N SER A 62 0.97 14.43 -4.26
CA SER A 62 2.02 14.23 -3.23
C SER A 62 1.59 14.65 -1.82
N VAL A 63 0.39 15.23 -1.67
CA VAL A 63 -0.09 15.83 -0.42
C VAL A 63 -0.14 14.81 0.72
N ASP A 64 -0.53 13.57 0.43
CA ASP A 64 -0.59 12.53 1.46
C ASP A 64 0.80 12.11 1.93
N VAL A 65 1.75 12.03 1.00
CA VAL A 65 3.16 11.75 1.28
C VAL A 65 3.77 12.90 2.11
N GLU A 66 3.54 14.15 1.70
CA GLU A 66 3.99 15.34 2.43
C GLU A 66 3.38 15.46 3.83
N ARG A 67 2.11 15.06 3.99
CA ARG A 67 1.43 15.00 5.30
C ARG A 67 2.07 13.95 6.20
N VAL A 68 2.41 12.78 5.66
CA VAL A 68 3.15 11.73 6.40
C VAL A 68 4.53 12.25 6.81
N PHE A 69 5.30 12.84 5.87
CA PHE A 69 6.62 13.41 6.18
C PHE A 69 6.55 14.55 7.21
N SER A 70 5.54 15.40 7.14
CA SER A 70 5.37 16.50 8.10
C SER A 70 5.00 16.00 9.50
N ARG A 71 4.22 14.92 9.59
CA ARG A 71 3.96 14.21 10.86
C ARG A 71 5.22 13.54 11.39
N GLY A 72 6.00 12.90 10.53
CA GLY A 72 7.31 12.34 10.85
C GLY A 72 8.26 13.37 11.42
N ARG A 73 8.41 14.52 10.75
CA ARG A 73 9.23 15.64 11.24
C ARG A 73 8.78 16.12 12.62
N ARG A 74 7.47 16.27 12.84
CA ARG A 74 6.94 16.64 14.17
C ARG A 74 7.25 15.61 15.25
N ALA A 75 7.10 14.32 14.94
CA ALA A 75 7.42 13.25 15.89
C ALA A 75 8.93 13.26 16.23
N LEU A 76 9.79 13.39 15.22
CA LEU A 76 11.24 13.50 15.38
C LEU A 76 11.66 14.73 16.20
N SER A 77 11.07 15.90 15.91
CA SER A 77 11.39 17.13 16.63
C SER A 77 10.93 17.10 18.09
N HIS A 78 9.80 16.44 18.39
CA HIS A 78 9.25 16.39 19.75
C HIS A 78 9.97 15.37 20.64
N ILE A 79 10.54 14.30 20.08
CA ILE A 79 11.15 13.21 20.85
C ILE A 79 12.65 13.47 21.11
N GLY A 80 13.25 14.50 20.48
CA GLY A 80 14.63 14.92 20.76
C GLY A 80 15.67 13.81 20.51
N SER A 81 15.32 12.82 19.70
CA SER A 81 15.92 11.50 19.72
C SER A 81 16.71 11.19 18.45
N ARG A 82 17.89 10.58 18.63
CA ARG A 82 18.69 9.89 17.61
C ARG A 82 17.98 8.60 17.15
N LEU A 83 16.76 8.70 16.65
CA LEU A 83 16.08 7.54 16.05
C LEU A 83 16.68 7.28 14.67
N SER A 84 16.89 6.01 14.35
CA SER A 84 17.27 5.63 12.99
C SER A 84 16.10 5.91 12.04
N ALA A 85 16.42 5.99 10.74
CA ALA A 85 15.40 6.13 9.70
C ALA A 85 14.41 4.94 9.73
N GLN A 86 14.90 3.74 10.04
CA GLN A 86 14.08 2.53 10.17
C GLN A 86 13.10 2.63 11.34
N THR A 87 13.54 3.01 12.54
CA THR A 87 12.64 3.19 13.70
C THR A 87 11.60 4.28 13.45
N THR A 88 11.99 5.35 12.75
CA THR A 88 11.08 6.44 12.37
C THR A 88 9.99 5.94 11.41
N CYS A 89 10.38 5.17 10.39
CA CYS A 89 9.45 4.55 9.46
C CYS A 89 8.48 3.63 10.20
N ALA A 90 9.02 2.78 11.09
CA ALA A 90 8.23 1.83 11.87
C ALA A 90 7.14 2.50 12.70
N ILE A 91 7.49 3.57 13.43
CA ILE A 91 6.54 4.34 14.24
C ILE A 91 5.44 4.96 13.37
N LEU A 92 5.80 5.51 12.20
CA LEU A 92 4.84 6.11 11.27
C LEU A 92 3.90 5.09 10.65
N CYS A 93 4.42 3.92 10.27
CA CYS A 93 3.64 2.80 9.74
C CYS A 93 2.65 2.29 10.79
N VAL A 94 3.13 1.92 11.98
CA VAL A 94 2.29 1.42 13.08
C VAL A 94 1.23 2.44 13.48
N GLY A 95 1.59 3.73 13.60
CA GLY A 95 0.62 4.77 13.93
C GLY A 95 -0.45 4.97 12.84
N THR A 96 -0.10 4.75 11.56
CA THR A 96 -1.05 4.83 10.46
C THR A 96 -1.95 3.60 10.40
N TRP A 97 -1.40 2.40 10.53
CA TRP A 97 -2.13 1.13 10.54
C TRP A 97 -3.08 1.02 11.73
N SER A 98 -2.66 1.49 12.90
CA SER A 98 -3.51 1.55 14.10
C SER A 98 -4.76 2.39 13.84
N ARG A 99 -4.62 3.57 13.21
CA ARG A 99 -5.75 4.44 12.86
C ARG A 99 -6.65 3.84 11.78
N LEU A 100 -6.11 2.98 10.92
CA LEU A 100 -6.86 2.26 9.90
C LEU A 100 -7.43 0.93 10.41
N GLU A 101 -7.28 0.63 11.71
CA GLU A 101 -7.72 -0.63 12.34
C GLU A 101 -7.13 -1.88 11.67
N LEU A 102 -5.95 -1.76 11.05
CA LEU A 102 -5.26 -2.85 10.37
C LEU A 102 -4.43 -3.72 11.34
N ILE A 103 -4.24 -3.27 12.58
CA ILE A 103 -3.51 -4.02 13.60
C ILE A 103 -4.50 -4.93 14.33
N ARG A 104 -4.26 -6.25 14.27
CA ARG A 104 -5.10 -7.20 15.01
C ARG A 104 -4.80 -7.10 16.51
N PRO A 105 -5.80 -7.26 17.38
CA PRO A 105 -5.59 -7.27 18.83
C PRO A 105 -4.57 -8.32 19.29
N SER A 106 -4.51 -9.47 18.61
CA SER A 106 -3.51 -10.52 18.85
C SER A 106 -2.08 -10.05 18.66
N ASP A 107 -1.85 -9.20 17.66
CA ASP A 107 -0.53 -8.71 17.28
C ASP A 107 -0.04 -7.68 18.32
N SER A 108 -0.96 -6.87 18.86
CA SER A 108 -0.68 -5.94 19.96
C SER A 108 -0.31 -6.67 21.27
N LEU A 109 -0.98 -7.78 21.56
CA LEU A 109 -0.70 -8.58 22.77
C LEU A 109 0.66 -9.27 22.66
N ALA A 110 0.98 -9.85 21.51
CA ALA A 110 2.26 -10.49 21.26
C ALA A 110 3.44 -9.53 21.50
N VAL A 111 3.34 -8.28 21.02
CA VAL A 111 4.35 -7.23 21.23
C VAL A 111 4.52 -6.87 22.70
N THR A 112 3.43 -6.81 23.47
CA THR A 112 3.48 -6.45 24.91
C THR A 112 4.09 -7.57 25.76
N SER A 113 3.92 -8.83 25.35
CA SER A 113 4.45 -10.00 26.02
C SER A 113 5.86 -10.42 25.56
N GLY A 114 6.40 -9.77 24.54
CA GLY A 114 7.71 -10.10 23.97
C GLY A 114 8.85 -9.75 24.92
N PRO A 115 10.01 -10.44 24.84
CA PRO A 115 11.19 -10.06 25.59
C PRO A 115 11.63 -8.65 25.17
N GLU A 116 12.04 -7.81 26.12
CA GLU A 116 12.63 -6.51 25.81
C GLU A 116 13.85 -6.71 24.92
N VAL A 117 13.89 -5.97 23.81
CA VAL A 117 15.01 -6.03 22.88
C VAL A 117 16.23 -5.44 23.56
N ASN A 118 17.31 -6.22 23.65
CA ASN A 118 18.55 -5.78 24.27
C ASN A 118 19.13 -4.60 23.46
N ASN A 119 19.20 -3.41 24.06
CA ASN A 119 19.73 -2.17 23.48
C ASN A 119 21.27 -2.21 23.36
N ASN A 120 21.83 -3.25 22.75
CA ASN A 120 23.19 -3.12 22.24
C ASN A 120 23.13 -2.13 21.08
N ASP A 121 23.94 -1.08 21.12
CA ASP A 121 24.08 0.00 20.12
C ASP A 121 24.44 -0.47 18.69
N SER A 122 24.30 -1.75 18.37
CA SER A 122 24.33 -2.24 17.00
C SER A 122 23.05 -1.76 16.29
N ASP A 123 23.22 -1.10 15.15
CA ASP A 123 22.12 -0.76 14.25
C ASP A 123 21.31 -2.02 13.92
N TYR A 124 20.20 -2.23 14.62
CA TYR A 124 19.30 -3.35 14.37
C TYR A 124 18.60 -3.09 13.04
N GLU A 125 19.00 -3.82 12.00
CA GLU A 125 18.31 -3.81 10.72
C GLU A 125 17.11 -4.77 10.78
N MET A 126 15.93 -4.23 10.47
CA MET A 126 14.71 -5.02 10.38
C MET A 126 14.77 -5.92 9.15
N GLU A 127 14.19 -7.13 9.26
CA GLU A 127 14.13 -8.06 8.13
C GLU A 127 13.37 -7.45 6.93
N ASP A 128 13.80 -7.81 5.72
CA ASP A 128 13.18 -7.33 4.48
C ASP A 128 11.70 -7.76 4.42
N GLY A 129 10.82 -6.81 4.10
CA GLY A 129 9.37 -7.03 4.12
C GLY A 129 8.71 -7.00 5.49
N TRP A 130 9.39 -6.52 6.55
CA TRP A 130 8.75 -6.28 7.85
C TRP A 130 7.51 -5.37 7.77
N ASP A 131 7.49 -4.46 6.79
CA ASP A 131 6.40 -3.52 6.57
C ASP A 131 5.28 -4.06 5.66
N ALA A 132 5.39 -5.32 5.20
CA ALA A 132 4.41 -5.94 4.33
C ALA A 132 3.10 -6.21 5.09
N ILE A 133 2.05 -5.46 4.77
CA ILE A 133 0.69 -5.79 5.20
C ILE A 133 0.20 -6.92 4.29
N HIS A 134 0.06 -8.14 4.82
CA HIS A 134 -0.69 -9.17 4.13
C HIS A 134 -2.14 -8.69 3.99
N ALA A 135 -2.50 -8.22 2.79
CA ALA A 135 -3.84 -7.80 2.47
C ALA A 135 -4.79 -8.99 2.65
N VAL A 136 -5.42 -9.09 3.82
CA VAL A 136 -6.62 -9.90 4.01
C VAL A 136 -7.76 -9.13 3.36
N LEU A 137 -7.75 -9.07 2.04
CA LEU A 137 -8.95 -8.81 1.26
C LEU A 137 -9.79 -10.07 1.37
N LYS A 138 -10.74 -10.06 2.31
CA LYS A 138 -11.80 -11.06 2.42
C LYS A 138 -13.09 -10.49 1.86
#